data_AF-A0A182U983-F1
#
_entry.id   AF-A0A182U983-F1
#
_cell.length_a   1.000
_cell.length_b   1.000
_cell.length_c   1.000
_cell.angle_alpha   90.00
_cell.angle_beta   90.00
_cell.angle_gamma   90.00
#
_symmetry.space_group_name_H-M   'P 1'
#
loop_
_entity.id
_entity.type
_entity.pdbx_description
1 polymer ?
#
loop_
_entity_poly.entity_id
_entity_poly.type
_entity_poly.pdbx_seq_one_letter_code
_entity_poly.pdbx_strand_id
1 'polypeptide(L)'
;MSANSILLDFSLDPARIIDEVSRKDIVRVCKEGLEKYLTGLKISYDMLTTDGYLCILSETGTGTIVTIRFFEQGLITINVEYYRKDGDEAKISFENMKMLENGLRIRLEAKRSKHLPPIKRGSSVDVYLTSSDERVIEYDIDRVLFDKRSEFQKIQIVHSRSLGNMLVLDELQNIAEADLIYTETLMCRGKEDYAGKEICILGGGDGALLYELLKEGPKMVVMLEIDEIVMQACNKYMNTICGDVLEKRTDDNYEIIVGDCMVYLRKYIKEGRKFDYVFGDLTDIPISDTPTGEIWDFIRTILESSFQVLKPDGKFMTHGNGVSCPESLRMYEDQLAKLTPKVTYTKSSAFVPSFMEEWVFYQVQREVANATESV
;
A
#
# COMPACT_ATOMS: atom_id res chain seq x y z
N MET A 1 -1.38 18.38 12.72
CA MET A 1 -0.39 18.77 13.74
C MET A 1 0.61 17.64 13.77
N SER A 2 1.91 17.85 13.65
CA SER A 2 2.85 16.73 13.48
C SER A 2 4.09 16.86 14.35
N ALA A 3 4.47 15.74 14.97
CA ALA A 3 5.81 15.56 15.48
C ALA A 3 6.73 15.29 14.29
N ASN A 4 7.69 16.18 14.06
CA ASN A 4 8.65 16.07 12.98
C ASN A 4 9.91 15.40 13.55
N SER A 5 10.32 14.29 12.94
CA SER A 5 11.50 13.52 13.33
C SER A 5 12.57 13.62 12.24
N ILE A 6 13.71 14.24 12.56
CA ILE A 6 14.90 14.25 11.70
C ILE A 6 15.86 13.18 12.21
N LEU A 7 16.35 12.35 11.30
CA LEU A 7 17.21 11.21 11.58
C LEU A 7 18.54 11.38 10.83
N LEU A 8 19.64 11.38 11.58
CA LEU A 8 21.00 11.47 11.04
C LEU A 8 21.86 10.35 11.63
N ASP A 9 22.60 9.66 10.77
CA ASP A 9 23.48 8.56 11.16
C ASP A 9 24.92 8.84 10.74
N PHE A 10 25.87 8.49 11.60
CA PHE A 10 27.30 8.62 11.36
C PHE A 10 28.04 7.36 11.81
N SER A 11 28.91 6.83 10.95
CA SER A 11 29.80 5.71 11.29
C SER A 11 31.21 6.23 11.54
N LEU A 12 31.69 6.11 12.76
CA LEU A 12 33.02 6.50 13.21
C LEU A 12 33.89 5.26 13.45
N ASP A 13 35.18 5.48 13.74
CA ASP A 13 36.02 4.42 14.28
C ASP A 13 35.58 4.07 15.71
N PRO A 14 35.31 2.78 16.03
CA PRO A 14 34.94 2.36 17.38
C PRO A 14 35.91 2.84 18.47
N ALA A 15 37.21 2.96 18.15
CA ALA A 15 38.21 3.42 19.12
C ALA A 15 37.96 4.86 19.62
N ARG A 16 37.22 5.68 18.86
CA ARG A 16 36.96 7.10 19.18
C ARG A 16 35.75 7.33 20.09
N ILE A 17 35.04 6.28 20.49
CA ILE A 17 33.85 6.40 21.34
C ILE A 17 34.00 5.71 22.70
N ILE A 18 35.19 5.13 22.98
CA ILE A 18 35.46 4.30 24.16
C ILE A 18 35.66 5.14 25.43
N ASP A 19 36.35 6.28 25.33
CA ASP A 19 36.63 7.12 26.49
C ASP A 19 35.65 8.30 26.62
N GLU A 20 35.50 8.79 27.84
CA GLU A 20 34.54 9.86 28.16
C GLU A 20 34.89 11.18 27.50
N VAL A 21 36.18 11.49 27.34
CA VAL A 21 36.64 12.76 26.75
C VAL A 21 36.27 12.80 25.28
N SER A 22 36.56 11.73 24.54
CA SER A 22 36.19 11.62 23.13
C SER A 22 34.68 11.68 22.92
N ARG A 23 33.88 11.01 23.76
CA ARG A 23 32.41 11.11 23.69
C ARG A 23 31.92 12.54 23.91
N LYS A 24 32.44 13.23 24.92
CA LYS A 24 32.07 14.62 25.21
C LYS A 24 32.47 15.57 24.09
N ASP A 25 33.61 15.36 23.45
CA ASP A 25 34.02 16.15 22.28
C ASP A 25 33.10 15.93 21.09
N ILE A 26 32.71 14.67 20.81
CA ILE A 26 31.75 14.35 19.76
C ILE A 26 30.39 15.01 20.04
N VAL A 27 29.87 14.90 21.26
CA VAL A 27 28.62 15.59 21.67
C VAL A 27 28.73 17.10 21.44
N ARG A 28 29.87 17.71 21.80
CA ARG A 28 30.14 19.13 21.57
C ARG A 28 30.10 19.48 20.07
N VAL A 29 30.76 18.69 19.22
CA VAL A 29 30.76 18.89 17.76
C VAL A 29 29.34 18.79 17.18
N CYS A 30 28.57 17.76 17.58
CA CYS A 30 27.19 17.58 17.18
C CYS A 30 26.32 18.77 17.61
N LYS A 31 26.42 19.18 18.87
CA LYS A 31 25.71 20.33 19.44
C LYS A 31 26.01 21.61 18.66
N GLU A 32 27.29 21.94 18.44
CA GLU A 32 27.70 23.14 17.67
C GLU A 32 27.19 23.11 16.22
N GLY A 33 27.07 21.92 15.61
CA GLY A 33 26.47 21.78 14.29
C GLY A 33 24.97 22.06 14.29
N LEU A 34 24.26 21.49 15.26
CA LEU A 34 22.81 21.66 15.45
C LEU A 34 22.44 23.09 15.85
N GLU A 35 23.29 23.77 16.62
CA GLU A 35 23.07 25.15 17.09
C GLU A 35 23.04 26.20 15.96
N LYS A 36 23.41 25.82 14.74
CA LYS A 36 23.19 26.66 13.54
C LYS A 36 21.71 26.77 13.15
N TYR A 37 20.89 25.82 13.58
CA TYR A 37 19.47 25.71 13.20
C TYR A 37 18.54 25.66 14.42
N LEU A 38 19.06 25.26 15.57
CA LEU A 38 18.34 25.18 16.84
C LEU A 38 18.98 26.16 17.84
N THR A 39 18.18 26.78 18.70
CA THR A 39 18.63 27.89 19.55
C THR A 39 18.77 27.49 21.02
N GLY A 40 19.97 27.67 21.59
CA GLY A 40 20.18 27.46 23.02
C GLY A 40 20.00 26.02 23.48
N LEU A 41 20.54 25.07 22.70
CA LEU A 41 20.58 23.65 23.08
C LEU A 41 21.42 23.48 24.35
N LYS A 42 20.91 22.70 25.30
CA LYS A 42 21.62 22.32 26.53
C LYS A 42 21.55 20.83 26.74
N ILE A 43 22.62 20.25 27.29
CA ILE A 43 22.61 18.87 27.76
C ILE A 43 21.68 18.80 28.96
N SER A 44 20.62 18.00 28.82
CA SER A 44 19.61 17.81 29.85
C SER A 44 19.86 16.54 30.64
N TYR A 45 20.39 15.51 29.97
CA TYR A 45 20.69 14.22 30.57
C TYR A 45 21.71 13.47 29.71
N ASP A 46 22.60 12.72 30.33
CA ASP A 46 23.46 11.76 29.66
C ASP A 46 23.74 10.54 30.54
N MET A 47 23.99 9.39 29.93
CA MET A 47 24.31 8.15 30.64
C MET A 47 25.05 7.16 29.76
N LEU A 48 25.84 6.30 30.40
CA LEU A 48 26.29 5.05 29.79
C LEU A 48 25.12 4.08 29.68
N THR A 49 25.09 3.30 28.61
CA THR A 49 24.16 2.19 28.41
C THR A 49 24.94 0.89 28.34
N THR A 50 24.23 -0.25 28.27
CA THR A 50 24.85 -1.59 28.19
C THR A 50 25.70 -1.82 26.94
N ASP A 51 25.49 -1.03 25.90
CA ASP A 51 25.99 -1.15 24.52
C ASP A 51 26.52 0.20 23.98
N GLY A 52 26.79 1.17 24.87
CA GLY A 52 27.37 2.45 24.48
C GLY A 52 26.99 3.63 25.39
N TYR A 53 26.53 4.73 24.81
CA TYR A 53 26.26 5.98 25.53
C TYR A 53 25.09 6.76 24.92
N LEU A 54 24.36 7.49 25.75
CA LEU A 54 23.19 8.27 25.38
C LEU A 54 23.34 9.69 25.92
N CYS A 55 23.09 10.68 25.07
CA CYS A 55 23.03 12.09 25.45
C CYS A 55 21.75 12.72 24.90
N ILE A 56 21.04 13.45 25.76
CA ILE A 56 19.82 14.16 25.44
C ILE A 56 20.08 15.66 25.58
N LEU A 57 19.82 16.40 24.50
CA LEU A 57 19.81 17.85 24.49
C LEU A 57 18.35 18.34 24.43
N SER A 58 18.05 19.44 25.10
CA SER A 58 16.77 20.14 24.93
C SER A 58 16.97 21.59 24.50
N GLU A 59 16.11 22.05 23.60
CA GLU A 59 16.02 23.46 23.20
C GLU A 59 15.16 24.23 24.22
N THR A 60 15.65 25.37 24.68
CA THR A 60 14.94 26.16 25.68
C THR A 60 13.70 26.82 25.07
N GLY A 61 12.51 26.54 25.61
CA GLY A 61 11.26 27.25 25.28
C GLY A 61 10.48 26.76 24.06
N THR A 62 11.03 25.84 23.25
CA THR A 62 10.36 25.31 22.04
C THR A 62 9.92 23.85 22.16
N GLY A 63 10.39 23.14 23.20
CA GLY A 63 10.12 21.72 23.41
C GLY A 63 10.85 20.78 22.45
N THR A 64 11.83 21.25 21.67
CA THR A 64 12.65 20.38 20.81
C THR A 64 13.59 19.53 21.65
N ILE A 65 13.59 18.23 21.37
CA ILE A 65 14.47 17.25 21.99
C ILE A 65 15.42 16.73 20.92
N VAL A 66 16.71 16.66 21.26
CA VAL A 66 17.70 15.96 20.44
C VAL A 66 18.27 14.81 21.23
N THR A 67 18.22 13.62 20.65
CA THR A 67 18.84 12.42 21.21
C THR A 67 20.07 12.07 20.38
N ILE A 68 21.24 12.03 21.01
CA ILE A 68 22.48 11.56 20.41
C ILE A 68 22.83 10.21 21.05
N ARG A 69 22.77 9.16 20.25
CA ARG A 69 23.01 7.78 20.68
C ARG A 69 24.31 7.27 20.10
N PHE A 70 25.13 6.66 20.93
CA PHE A 70 26.38 6.01 20.57
C PHE A 70 26.25 4.52 20.82
N PHE A 71 26.60 3.73 19.80
CA PHE A 71 26.74 2.28 19.89
C PHE A 71 28.22 1.92 19.82
N GLU A 72 28.68 0.98 20.64
CA GLU A 72 30.09 0.57 20.76
C GLU A 72 30.75 0.15 19.44
N GLN A 73 29.96 -0.24 18.43
CA GLN A 73 30.43 -0.58 17.08
C GLN A 73 30.79 0.64 16.23
N GLY A 74 30.75 1.86 16.80
CA GLY A 74 31.11 3.11 16.11
C GLY A 74 29.94 3.81 15.42
N LEU A 75 28.69 3.36 15.62
CA LEU A 75 27.51 4.03 15.08
C LEU A 75 27.06 5.14 16.04
N ILE A 76 26.84 6.34 15.49
CA ILE A 76 26.21 7.46 16.18
C ILE A 76 24.93 7.81 15.45
N THR A 77 23.81 7.82 16.15
CA THR A 77 22.53 8.28 15.62
C THR A 77 22.09 9.57 16.32
N ILE A 78 21.55 10.51 15.57
CA ILE A 78 21.03 11.79 16.07
C ILE A 78 19.58 11.90 15.63
N ASN A 79 18.69 11.93 16.61
CA ASN A 79 17.26 12.13 16.41
C ASN A 79 16.89 13.53 16.91
N VAL A 80 16.35 14.38 16.03
CA VAL A 80 15.77 15.67 16.42
C VAL A 80 14.26 15.57 16.33
N GLU A 81 13.58 15.73 17.45
CA GLU A 81 12.12 15.69 17.54
C GLU A 81 11.58 17.05 17.94
N TYR A 82 10.62 17.54 17.17
CA TYR A 82 9.98 18.82 17.44
C TYR A 82 8.56 18.88 16.92
N TYR A 83 7.75 19.71 17.55
CA TYR A 83 6.38 19.93 17.16
C TYR A 83 6.25 21.05 16.13
N ARG A 84 5.44 20.84 15.10
CA ARG A 84 4.95 21.88 14.17
C ARG A 84 3.50 21.62 13.80
N LYS A 85 2.77 22.67 13.42
CA LYS A 85 1.46 22.49 12.79
C LYS A 85 1.65 22.06 11.35
N ASP A 86 0.67 21.36 10.79
CA ASP A 86 0.74 20.95 9.40
C ASP A 86 0.67 22.19 8.51
N GLY A 87 1.55 22.28 7.52
CA GLY A 87 1.72 23.45 6.66
C GLY A 87 2.74 24.49 7.16
N ASP A 88 3.17 24.42 8.42
CA ASP A 88 4.29 25.27 8.90
C ASP A 88 5.60 24.84 8.23
N GLU A 89 6.51 25.80 8.02
CA GLU A 89 7.87 25.49 7.56
C GLU A 89 8.62 24.63 8.58
N ALA A 90 9.33 23.63 8.06
CA ALA A 90 10.20 22.78 8.86
C ALA A 90 11.28 23.64 9.55
N LYS A 91 11.64 23.29 10.80
CA LYS A 91 12.74 23.99 11.52
C LYS A 91 14.06 23.87 10.78
N ILE A 92 14.28 22.71 10.14
CA ILE A 92 15.46 22.45 9.31
C ILE A 92 14.93 21.96 7.96
N SER A 93 15.17 22.76 6.91
CA SER A 93 14.80 22.38 5.54
C SER A 93 15.63 21.20 5.04
N PHE A 94 15.18 20.55 3.96
CA PHE A 94 15.92 19.46 3.30
C PHE A 94 17.36 19.85 2.95
N GLU A 95 17.53 21.03 2.35
CA GLU A 95 18.86 21.56 2.01
C GLU A 95 19.73 21.80 3.25
N ASN A 96 19.14 22.38 4.30
CA ASN A 96 19.85 22.64 5.56
C ASN A 96 20.24 21.34 6.27
N MET A 97 19.43 20.27 6.19
CA MET A 97 19.80 18.95 6.71
C MET A 97 20.98 18.36 5.96
N LYS A 98 20.99 18.46 4.62
CA LYS A 98 22.13 18.02 3.80
C LYS A 98 23.41 18.81 4.15
N MET A 99 23.30 20.10 4.41
CA MET A 99 24.43 20.92 4.88
C MET A 99 24.90 20.52 6.28
N LEU A 100 23.96 20.29 7.20
CA LEU A 100 24.22 19.83 8.57
C LEU A 100 24.97 18.49 8.56
N GLU A 101 24.43 17.51 7.84
CA GLU A 101 25.02 16.17 7.71
C GLU A 101 26.46 16.26 7.19
N ASN A 102 26.68 16.97 6.07
CA ASN A 102 28.00 17.10 5.47
C ASN A 102 29.00 17.81 6.41
N GLY A 103 28.55 18.86 7.09
CA GLY A 103 29.37 19.58 8.07
C GLY A 103 29.77 18.70 9.24
N LEU A 104 28.83 17.92 9.78
CA LEU A 104 29.12 16.97 10.87
C LEU A 104 30.00 15.83 10.40
N ARG A 105 29.77 15.26 9.20
CA ARG A 105 30.58 14.18 8.63
C ARG A 105 32.07 14.54 8.59
N ILE A 106 32.40 15.76 8.13
CA ILE A 106 33.78 16.24 8.05
C ILE A 106 34.37 16.43 9.45
N ARG A 107 33.67 17.13 10.34
CA ARG A 107 34.16 17.45 11.68
C ARG A 107 34.28 16.24 12.60
N LEU A 108 33.42 15.25 12.40
CA LEU A 108 33.45 13.98 13.09
C LEU A 108 34.41 12.99 12.44
N GLU A 109 35.01 13.30 11.27
CA GLU A 109 35.81 12.38 10.47
C GLU A 109 35.08 11.03 10.25
N ALA A 110 33.78 11.10 9.97
CA ALA A 110 32.94 9.93 9.83
C ALA A 110 33.23 9.18 8.51
N LYS A 111 33.41 7.86 8.60
CA LYS A 111 33.61 6.96 7.45
C LYS A 111 32.37 6.94 6.54
N ARG A 112 31.18 7.05 7.14
CA ARG A 112 29.88 7.14 6.46
C ARG A 112 28.97 8.12 7.20
N SER A 113 28.13 8.83 6.48
CA SER A 113 26.99 9.56 7.04
C SER A 113 25.73 9.30 6.22
N LYS A 114 24.56 9.47 6.82
CA LYS A 114 23.27 9.43 6.14
C LYS A 114 22.28 10.36 6.84
N HIS A 115 21.46 11.06 6.06
CA HIS A 115 20.18 11.61 6.52
C HIS A 115 19.02 10.96 5.77
N LEU A 116 17.87 10.88 6.43
CA LEU A 116 16.59 10.53 5.82
C LEU A 116 15.75 11.80 5.65
N PRO A 117 14.79 11.82 4.71
CA PRO A 117 13.71 12.81 4.74
C PRO A 117 13.05 12.83 6.14
N PRO A 118 12.64 14.00 6.65
CA PRO A 118 11.97 14.09 7.94
C PRO A 118 10.66 13.31 7.94
N ILE A 119 10.47 12.49 8.96
CA ILE A 119 9.22 11.75 9.11
C ILE A 119 8.23 12.60 9.91
N LYS A 120 7.04 12.83 9.35
CA LYS A 120 5.93 13.53 10.02
C LYS A 120 5.02 12.55 10.73
N ARG A 121 5.03 12.54 12.05
CA ARG A 121 4.26 11.60 12.87
C ARG A 121 3.03 12.28 13.48
N GLY A 122 1.88 11.61 13.36
CA GLY A 122 0.61 12.09 13.91
C GLY A 122 -0.03 13.26 13.13
N SER A 123 0.40 13.47 11.88
CA SER A 123 -0.21 14.45 10.96
C SER A 123 -1.72 14.20 10.82
N SER A 124 -2.51 15.25 10.53
CA SER A 124 -3.93 15.03 10.20
C SER A 124 -4.14 14.41 8.82
N VAL A 125 -3.06 14.34 8.03
CA VAL A 125 -3.00 13.69 6.73
C VAL A 125 -1.87 12.67 6.81
N ASP A 126 -2.23 11.39 6.79
CA ASP A 126 -1.26 10.30 6.71
C ASP A 126 -0.73 10.23 5.29
N VAL A 127 0.58 10.48 5.15
CA VAL A 127 1.28 10.47 3.87
C VAL A 127 2.17 9.23 3.70
N TYR A 128 2.26 8.40 4.75
CA TYR A 128 3.07 7.20 4.77
C TYR A 128 2.15 5.99 4.69
N LEU A 129 2.24 5.25 3.59
CA LEU A 129 1.61 3.93 3.44
C LEU A 129 2.70 2.88 3.25
N THR A 130 2.29 1.63 3.17
CA THR A 130 3.20 0.49 3.11
C THR A 130 3.02 -0.25 1.78
N SER A 131 4.12 -0.68 1.16
CA SER A 131 4.06 -1.58 0.00
C SER A 131 3.65 -3.00 0.42
N SER A 132 3.37 -3.87 -0.55
CA SER A 132 3.04 -5.26 -0.24
C SER A 132 4.18 -6.04 0.41
N ASP A 133 5.43 -5.61 0.25
CA ASP A 133 6.63 -6.17 0.90
C ASP A 133 7.12 -5.33 2.09
N GLU A 134 6.20 -4.60 2.74
CA GLU A 134 6.42 -3.87 4.01
C GLU A 134 7.42 -2.70 3.95
N ARG A 135 7.67 -2.14 2.76
CA ARG A 135 8.50 -0.93 2.61
C ARG A 135 7.67 0.32 2.91
N VAL A 136 8.28 1.28 3.59
CA VAL A 136 7.67 2.60 3.82
C VAL A 136 7.66 3.40 2.52
N ILE A 137 6.47 3.85 2.11
CA ILE A 137 6.26 4.73 0.97
C ILE A 137 5.73 6.07 1.47
N GLU A 138 6.40 7.18 1.14
CA GLU A 138 5.90 8.54 1.35
C GLU A 138 5.25 9.07 0.07
N TYR A 139 3.97 9.40 0.15
CA TYR A 139 3.20 9.98 -0.95
C TYR A 139 3.16 11.51 -0.87
N ASP A 140 2.94 12.16 -2.01
CA ASP A 140 2.69 13.60 -2.12
C ASP A 140 1.21 13.98 -1.85
N ILE A 141 0.62 13.34 -0.84
CA ILE A 141 -0.76 13.61 -0.41
C ILE A 141 -0.85 14.98 0.25
N ASP A 142 -1.81 15.80 -0.17
CA ASP A 142 -2.01 17.15 0.38
C ASP A 142 -3.40 17.40 0.99
N ARG A 143 -4.36 16.50 0.77
CA ARG A 143 -5.72 16.59 1.34
C ARG A 143 -6.32 15.21 1.63
N VAL A 144 -7.11 15.15 2.69
CA VAL A 144 -8.07 14.06 2.94
C VAL A 144 -9.44 14.56 2.50
N LEU A 145 -10.03 13.91 1.49
CA LEU A 145 -11.33 14.29 0.90
C LEU A 145 -12.50 13.56 1.57
N PHE A 146 -12.23 12.36 2.08
CA PHE A 146 -13.16 11.51 2.80
C PHE A 146 -12.41 10.66 3.81
N ASP A 147 -12.97 10.48 5.01
CA ASP A 147 -12.45 9.60 6.05
C ASP A 147 -13.61 9.11 6.92
N LYS A 148 -13.95 7.84 6.81
CA LYS A 148 -14.97 7.19 7.63
C LYS A 148 -14.63 5.72 7.85
N ARG A 149 -15.11 5.16 8.96
CA ARG A 149 -15.16 3.72 9.17
C ARG A 149 -16.58 3.22 8.92
N SER A 150 -16.73 2.24 8.03
CA SER A 150 -17.98 1.49 7.81
C SER A 150 -18.08 0.34 8.81
N GLU A 151 -19.10 -0.52 8.64
CA GLU A 151 -19.20 -1.78 9.38
C GLU A 151 -18.09 -2.78 8.99
N PHE A 152 -17.43 -2.57 7.84
CA PHE A 152 -16.45 -3.49 7.28
C PHE A 152 -15.01 -3.01 7.45
N GLN A 153 -14.74 -1.73 7.16
CA GLN A 153 -13.36 -1.22 7.04
C GLN A 153 -13.24 0.30 7.25
N LYS A 154 -12.02 0.80 7.47
CA LYS A 154 -11.68 2.22 7.37
C LYS A 154 -11.55 2.59 5.89
N ILE A 155 -12.20 3.67 5.48
CA ILE A 155 -12.27 4.14 4.10
C ILE A 155 -11.77 5.58 4.06
N GLN A 156 -10.73 5.80 3.27
CA GLN A 156 -10.22 7.14 3.01
C GLN A 156 -10.16 7.40 1.51
N ILE A 157 -10.55 8.63 1.12
CA ILE A 157 -10.16 9.18 -0.17
C ILE A 157 -9.18 10.31 0.10
N VAL A 158 -7.97 10.16 -0.41
CA VAL A 158 -6.90 11.15 -0.27
C VAL A 158 -6.55 11.74 -1.64
N HIS A 159 -6.09 12.98 -1.67
CA HIS A 159 -5.61 13.61 -2.91
C HIS A 159 -4.09 13.64 -2.93
N SER A 160 -3.50 12.94 -3.89
CA SER A 160 -2.09 13.02 -4.28
C SER A 160 -1.93 13.96 -5.48
N ARG A 161 -0.88 14.77 -5.46
CA ARG A 161 -0.62 15.73 -6.56
C ARG A 161 -0.22 15.04 -7.86
N SER A 162 0.46 13.90 -7.77
CA SER A 162 0.95 13.15 -8.92
C SER A 162 0.01 12.01 -9.35
N LEU A 163 -0.81 11.47 -8.44
CA LEU A 163 -1.68 10.32 -8.70
C LEU A 163 -3.17 10.68 -8.80
N GLY A 164 -3.55 11.91 -8.45
CA GLY A 164 -4.95 12.31 -8.32
C GLY A 164 -5.57 11.79 -7.02
N ASN A 165 -6.89 11.57 -7.04
CA ASN A 165 -7.58 10.99 -5.89
C ASN A 165 -7.29 9.49 -5.78
N MET A 166 -7.05 9.03 -4.56
CA MET A 166 -6.67 7.65 -4.25
C MET A 166 -7.58 7.10 -3.16
N LEU A 167 -8.13 5.92 -3.42
CA LEU A 167 -8.86 5.10 -2.45
C LEU A 167 -7.86 4.34 -1.58
N VAL A 168 -8.02 4.48 -0.27
CA VAL A 168 -7.24 3.77 0.74
C VAL A 168 -8.21 3.05 1.67
N LEU A 169 -8.09 1.73 1.79
CA LEU A 169 -8.92 0.89 2.65
C LEU A 169 -8.04 0.24 3.73
N ASP A 170 -8.42 0.41 5.00
CA ASP A 170 -7.65 -0.05 6.16
C ASP A 170 -6.13 0.23 6.04
N GLU A 171 -5.79 1.44 5.57
CA GLU A 171 -4.42 1.96 5.43
C GLU A 171 -3.60 1.33 4.28
N LEU A 172 -4.27 0.63 3.36
CA LEU A 172 -3.69 0.07 2.13
C LEU A 172 -4.26 0.80 0.91
N GLN A 173 -3.38 1.16 -0.03
CA GLN A 173 -3.76 1.76 -1.30
C GLN A 173 -4.46 0.71 -2.19
N ASN A 174 -5.67 1.04 -2.67
CA ASN A 174 -6.45 0.14 -3.53
C ASN A 174 -6.41 0.55 -4.99
N ILE A 175 -6.65 1.83 -5.27
CA ILE A 175 -6.62 2.39 -6.63
C ILE A 175 -6.61 3.91 -6.59
N ALA A 176 -5.90 4.54 -7.52
CA ALA A 176 -5.91 5.98 -7.77
C ALA A 176 -6.41 6.32 -9.17
N GLU A 177 -6.74 7.59 -9.39
CA GLU A 177 -7.13 8.09 -10.72
C GLU A 177 -6.05 7.87 -11.80
N ALA A 178 -4.79 7.75 -11.40
CA ALA A 178 -3.67 7.44 -12.29
C ALA A 178 -3.54 5.94 -12.67
N ASP A 179 -4.31 5.04 -12.07
CA ASP A 179 -4.08 3.59 -12.14
C ASP A 179 -4.91 2.87 -13.20
N LEU A 180 -5.24 3.51 -14.32
CA LEU A 180 -5.92 2.82 -15.44
C LEU A 180 -5.19 1.53 -15.85
N ILE A 181 -3.86 1.50 -15.73
CA ILE A 181 -3.04 0.31 -16.01
C ILE A 181 -3.38 -0.89 -15.12
N TYR A 182 -3.81 -0.68 -13.86
CA TYR A 182 -4.30 -1.76 -13.00
C TYR A 182 -5.54 -2.41 -13.64
N THR A 183 -6.53 -1.59 -13.97
CA THR A 183 -7.80 -2.04 -14.55
C THR A 183 -7.59 -2.71 -15.91
N GLU A 184 -6.80 -2.10 -16.80
CA GLU A 184 -6.50 -2.66 -18.13
C GLU A 184 -5.75 -3.99 -18.06
N THR A 185 -4.84 -4.14 -17.10
CA THR A 185 -4.09 -5.39 -16.90
C THR A 185 -4.98 -6.47 -16.31
N LEU A 186 -5.81 -6.14 -15.31
CA LEU A 186 -6.77 -7.06 -14.70
C LEU A 186 -7.77 -7.61 -15.74
N MET A 187 -8.31 -6.74 -16.60
CA MET A 187 -9.21 -7.12 -17.69
C MET A 187 -8.49 -7.63 -18.94
N CYS A 188 -7.16 -7.82 -18.92
CA CYS A 188 -6.38 -8.25 -20.07
C CYS A 188 -6.77 -7.52 -21.37
N ARG A 189 -6.87 -6.18 -21.31
CA ARG A 189 -7.35 -5.33 -22.40
C ARG A 189 -6.63 -5.66 -23.71
N GLY A 190 -7.41 -5.76 -24.79
CA GLY A 190 -6.91 -6.08 -26.13
C GLY A 190 -6.53 -7.56 -26.35
N LYS A 191 -6.63 -8.42 -25.34
CA LYS A 191 -6.43 -9.87 -25.46
C LYS A 191 -7.73 -10.66 -25.31
N GLU A 192 -8.63 -10.20 -24.45
CA GLU A 192 -9.96 -10.77 -24.25
C GLU A 192 -11.02 -9.95 -25.00
N ASP A 193 -12.11 -10.62 -25.42
CA ASP A 193 -13.25 -9.99 -26.09
C ASP A 193 -14.49 -10.06 -25.19
N TYR A 194 -14.89 -8.89 -24.69
CA TYR A 194 -16.03 -8.73 -23.78
C TYR A 194 -17.35 -8.46 -24.50
N ALA A 195 -17.36 -8.32 -25.84
CA ALA A 195 -18.57 -8.02 -26.59
C ALA A 195 -19.61 -9.13 -26.41
N GLY A 196 -20.81 -8.76 -25.95
CA GLY A 196 -21.93 -9.69 -25.74
C GLY A 196 -21.72 -10.71 -24.61
N LYS A 197 -20.72 -10.51 -23.73
CA LYS A 197 -20.42 -11.43 -22.62
C LYS A 197 -21.22 -11.10 -21.36
N GLU A 198 -21.48 -12.14 -20.56
CA GLU A 198 -22.03 -12.01 -19.21
C GLU A 198 -20.90 -12.11 -18.18
N ILE A 199 -20.79 -11.10 -17.32
CA ILE A 199 -19.65 -10.90 -16.44
C ILE A 199 -20.14 -10.74 -15.00
N CYS A 200 -19.42 -11.32 -14.04
CA CYS A 200 -19.62 -11.10 -12.61
C CYS A 200 -18.35 -10.48 -12.01
N ILE A 201 -18.47 -9.39 -11.26
CA ILE A 201 -17.38 -8.77 -10.48
C ILE A 201 -17.67 -9.02 -9.01
N LEU A 202 -16.70 -9.57 -8.28
CA LEU A 202 -16.74 -9.76 -6.84
C LEU A 202 -15.89 -8.64 -6.21
N GLY A 203 -16.51 -7.70 -5.51
CA GLY A 203 -15.89 -6.45 -5.06
C GLY A 203 -15.95 -5.36 -6.13
N GLY A 204 -14.85 -4.64 -6.33
CA GLY A 204 -14.75 -3.54 -7.29
C GLY A 204 -15.54 -2.28 -6.89
N GLY A 205 -15.65 -1.99 -5.60
CA GLY A 205 -16.43 -0.86 -5.05
C GLY A 205 -15.97 0.52 -5.52
N ASP A 206 -14.77 0.66 -6.08
CA ASP A 206 -14.31 1.87 -6.76
C ASP A 206 -15.00 2.11 -8.10
N GLY A 207 -15.51 1.05 -8.74
CA GLY A 207 -16.28 1.08 -9.99
C GLY A 207 -15.45 1.17 -11.28
N ALA A 208 -14.11 1.22 -11.21
CA ALA A 208 -13.27 1.41 -12.39
C ALA A 208 -13.34 0.23 -13.35
N LEU A 209 -13.28 -1.00 -12.81
CA LEU A 209 -13.39 -2.21 -13.63
C LEU A 209 -14.74 -2.30 -14.35
N LEU A 210 -15.84 -2.02 -13.64
CA LEU A 210 -17.17 -1.95 -14.24
C LEU A 210 -17.21 -0.89 -15.35
N TYR A 211 -16.73 0.32 -15.07
CA TYR A 211 -16.73 1.43 -16.02
C TYR A 211 -15.93 1.13 -17.30
N GLU A 212 -14.76 0.50 -17.18
CA GLU A 212 -13.94 0.11 -18.33
C GLU A 212 -14.55 -1.08 -19.10
N LEU A 213 -15.12 -2.08 -18.42
CA LEU A 213 -15.77 -3.21 -19.07
C LEU A 213 -16.97 -2.77 -19.92
N LEU A 214 -17.77 -1.80 -19.46
CA LEU A 214 -18.93 -1.30 -20.21
C LEU A 214 -18.56 -0.68 -21.57
N LYS A 215 -17.33 -0.18 -21.72
CA LYS A 215 -16.83 0.36 -23.00
C LYS A 215 -16.56 -0.73 -24.04
N GLU A 216 -16.43 -1.99 -23.61
CA GLU A 216 -16.17 -3.15 -24.48
C GLU A 216 -17.45 -3.88 -24.92
N GLY A 217 -18.63 -3.28 -24.68
CA GLY A 217 -19.93 -3.79 -25.17
C GLY A 217 -20.41 -5.12 -24.57
N PRO A 218 -20.31 -5.37 -23.25
CA PRO A 218 -20.81 -6.59 -22.63
C PRO A 218 -22.33 -6.71 -22.75
N LYS A 219 -22.83 -7.93 -22.67
CA LYS A 219 -24.28 -8.19 -22.59
C LYS A 219 -24.82 -7.79 -21.22
N MET A 220 -24.11 -8.17 -20.16
CA MET A 220 -24.48 -7.86 -18.78
C MET A 220 -23.27 -7.93 -17.86
N VAL A 221 -23.07 -6.93 -17.01
CA VAL A 221 -22.11 -6.97 -15.91
C VAL A 221 -22.86 -6.93 -14.58
N VAL A 222 -22.64 -7.91 -13.72
CA VAL A 222 -23.14 -7.88 -12.34
C VAL A 222 -21.97 -7.61 -11.41
N MET A 223 -22.04 -6.55 -10.61
CA MET A 223 -21.02 -6.20 -9.61
C MET A 223 -21.57 -6.42 -8.21
N LEU A 224 -20.85 -7.18 -7.39
CA LEU A 224 -21.24 -7.54 -6.03
C LEU A 224 -20.31 -6.84 -5.03
N GLU A 225 -20.77 -5.75 -4.43
CA GLU A 225 -19.98 -4.96 -3.46
C GLU A 225 -20.69 -4.96 -2.10
N ILE A 226 -19.95 -5.24 -1.03
CA ILE A 226 -20.52 -5.34 0.31
C ILE A 226 -20.67 -3.98 0.99
N ASP A 227 -19.79 -3.03 0.66
CA ASP A 227 -19.65 -1.75 1.33
C ASP A 227 -20.20 -0.58 0.50
N GLU A 228 -21.45 -0.21 0.78
CA GLU A 228 -22.11 0.95 0.18
C GLU A 228 -21.34 2.26 0.41
N ILE A 229 -20.59 2.39 1.52
CA ILE A 229 -19.86 3.62 1.83
C ILE A 229 -18.66 3.79 0.90
N VAL A 230 -17.98 2.70 0.53
CA VAL A 230 -16.89 2.73 -0.47
C VAL A 230 -17.42 3.30 -1.77
N MET A 231 -18.52 2.74 -2.28
CA MET A 231 -19.10 3.19 -3.54
C MET A 231 -19.58 4.64 -3.49
N GLN A 232 -20.19 5.09 -2.38
CA GLN A 232 -20.59 6.48 -2.23
C GLN A 232 -19.41 7.44 -2.22
N ALA A 233 -18.30 7.05 -1.58
CA ALA A 233 -17.08 7.84 -1.56
C ALA A 233 -16.45 7.91 -2.96
N CYS A 234 -16.30 6.77 -3.64
CA CYS A 234 -15.73 6.71 -4.99
C CYS A 234 -16.61 7.43 -6.02
N ASN A 235 -17.94 7.29 -5.98
CA ASN A 235 -18.85 8.05 -6.84
C ASN A 235 -18.64 9.56 -6.72
N LYS A 236 -18.47 10.05 -5.48
CA LYS A 236 -18.34 11.47 -5.20
C LYS A 236 -16.95 12.02 -5.56
N TYR A 237 -15.90 11.27 -5.30
CA TYR A 237 -14.53 11.79 -5.35
C TYR A 237 -13.65 11.17 -6.43
N MET A 238 -14.06 10.08 -7.08
CA MET A 238 -13.26 9.35 -8.08
C MET A 238 -14.04 9.11 -9.38
N ASN A 239 -14.96 10.03 -9.70
CA ASN A 239 -15.79 9.97 -10.91
C ASN A 239 -14.97 9.83 -12.20
N THR A 240 -13.72 10.32 -12.23
CA THR A 240 -12.85 10.20 -13.41
C THR A 240 -12.57 8.74 -13.82
N ILE A 241 -12.62 7.78 -12.88
CA ILE A 241 -12.41 6.36 -13.16
C ILE A 241 -13.69 5.52 -13.13
N CYS A 242 -14.77 5.99 -12.51
CA CYS A 242 -16.02 5.23 -12.41
C CYS A 242 -17.23 5.88 -13.11
N GLY A 243 -17.07 7.06 -13.70
CA GLY A 243 -18.13 7.77 -14.40
C GLY A 243 -19.39 7.93 -13.55
N ASP A 244 -20.54 7.55 -14.10
CA ASP A 244 -21.85 7.60 -13.43
C ASP A 244 -22.35 6.20 -12.96
N VAL A 245 -21.54 5.15 -13.09
CA VAL A 245 -22.01 3.78 -12.86
C VAL A 245 -22.38 3.53 -11.39
N LEU A 246 -21.63 4.14 -10.48
CA LEU A 246 -21.88 4.04 -9.04
C LEU A 246 -23.08 4.88 -8.60
N GLU A 247 -23.38 6.00 -9.27
CA GLU A 247 -24.57 6.79 -8.99
C GLU A 247 -25.84 6.06 -9.45
N LYS A 248 -25.83 5.56 -10.69
CA LYS A 248 -26.99 4.90 -11.31
C LYS A 248 -27.32 3.55 -10.69
N ARG A 249 -26.31 2.79 -10.25
CA ARG A 249 -26.40 1.41 -9.74
C ARG A 249 -26.88 0.37 -10.75
N THR A 250 -27.71 0.73 -11.72
CA THR A 250 -28.24 -0.18 -12.72
C THR A 250 -28.52 0.57 -14.03
N ASP A 251 -28.31 -0.12 -15.14
CA ASP A 251 -28.65 0.32 -16.50
C ASP A 251 -28.92 -0.92 -17.37
N ASP A 252 -29.15 -0.74 -18.67
CA ASP A 252 -29.54 -1.83 -19.58
C ASP A 252 -28.54 -3.02 -19.63
N ASN A 253 -27.27 -2.76 -19.36
CA ASN A 253 -26.17 -3.73 -19.47
C ASN A 253 -25.37 -3.94 -18.18
N TYR A 254 -25.83 -3.42 -17.04
CA TYR A 254 -25.25 -3.76 -15.74
C TYR A 254 -26.18 -3.57 -14.53
N GLU A 255 -25.81 -4.22 -13.43
CA GLU A 255 -26.43 -4.06 -12.12
C GLU A 255 -25.36 -4.18 -11.02
N ILE A 256 -25.34 -3.23 -10.11
CA ILE A 256 -24.59 -3.26 -8.86
C ILE A 256 -25.52 -3.75 -7.77
N ILE A 257 -25.12 -4.83 -7.09
CA ILE A 257 -25.85 -5.43 -5.99
C ILE A 257 -25.06 -5.23 -4.71
N VAL A 258 -25.66 -4.53 -3.75
CA VAL A 258 -25.06 -4.32 -2.43
C VAL A 258 -25.23 -5.58 -1.57
N GLY A 259 -24.13 -6.26 -1.25
CA GLY A 259 -24.12 -7.39 -0.33
C GLY A 259 -22.95 -8.35 -0.51
N ASP A 260 -22.85 -9.32 0.40
CA ASP A 260 -21.81 -10.34 0.41
C ASP A 260 -21.85 -11.19 -0.88
N CYS A 261 -20.75 -11.18 -1.62
CA CYS A 261 -20.60 -11.89 -2.89
C CYS A 261 -20.83 -13.40 -2.73
N MET A 262 -20.49 -13.99 -1.58
CA MET A 262 -20.69 -15.43 -1.32
C MET A 262 -22.17 -15.80 -1.20
N VAL A 263 -23.03 -14.90 -0.71
CA VAL A 263 -24.48 -15.11 -0.69
C VAL A 263 -25.02 -15.20 -2.11
N TYR A 264 -24.59 -14.29 -2.99
CA TYR A 264 -25.06 -14.23 -4.37
C TYR A 264 -24.45 -15.32 -5.25
N LEU A 265 -23.18 -15.70 -5.04
CA LEU A 265 -22.58 -16.87 -5.68
C LEU A 265 -23.38 -18.14 -5.37
N ARG A 266 -23.73 -18.39 -4.09
CA ARG A 266 -24.59 -19.53 -3.71
C ARG A 266 -25.96 -19.49 -4.39
N LYS A 267 -26.57 -18.31 -4.49
CA LYS A 267 -27.83 -18.10 -5.22
C LYS A 267 -27.69 -18.47 -6.70
N TYR A 268 -26.68 -17.95 -7.37
CA TYR A 268 -26.43 -18.21 -8.80
C TYR A 268 -26.11 -19.67 -9.09
N ILE A 269 -25.37 -20.34 -8.20
CA ILE A 269 -25.12 -21.79 -8.29
C ILE A 269 -26.45 -22.56 -8.26
N LYS A 270 -27.35 -22.23 -7.33
CA LYS A 270 -28.67 -22.88 -7.20
C LYS A 270 -29.57 -22.61 -8.41
N GLU A 271 -29.49 -21.42 -8.97
CA GLU A 271 -30.24 -21.02 -10.18
C GLU A 271 -29.63 -21.59 -11.47
N GLY A 272 -28.43 -22.15 -11.41
CA GLY A 272 -27.70 -22.61 -12.60
C GLY A 272 -27.22 -21.46 -13.50
N ARG A 273 -27.14 -20.22 -12.99
CA ARG A 273 -26.66 -19.06 -13.74
C ARG A 273 -25.17 -19.22 -14.05
N LYS A 274 -24.78 -18.88 -15.28
CA LYS A 274 -23.41 -18.98 -15.77
C LYS A 274 -22.92 -17.66 -16.34
N PHE A 275 -21.63 -17.38 -16.15
CA PHE A 275 -20.93 -16.20 -16.65
C PHE A 275 -19.78 -16.62 -17.56
N ASP A 276 -19.48 -15.79 -18.56
CA ASP A 276 -18.28 -15.92 -19.39
C ASP A 276 -17.03 -15.55 -18.59
N TYR A 277 -17.12 -14.50 -17.76
CA TYR A 277 -16.03 -14.04 -16.92
C TYR A 277 -16.48 -13.81 -15.48
N VAL A 278 -15.60 -14.15 -14.53
CA VAL A 278 -15.74 -13.76 -13.12
C VAL A 278 -14.45 -13.02 -12.72
N PHE A 279 -14.59 -11.81 -12.20
CA PHE A 279 -13.48 -11.02 -11.66
C PHE A 279 -13.47 -11.09 -10.14
N GLY A 280 -12.36 -11.51 -9.55
CA GLY A 280 -12.07 -11.31 -8.14
C GLY A 280 -11.35 -9.97 -7.95
N ASP A 281 -12.10 -8.94 -7.57
CA ASP A 281 -11.58 -7.59 -7.29
C ASP A 281 -11.86 -7.23 -5.83
N LEU A 282 -11.50 -8.17 -4.96
CA LEU A 282 -11.69 -8.08 -3.52
C LEU A 282 -10.45 -7.44 -2.89
N THR A 283 -10.64 -6.83 -1.71
CA THR A 283 -9.54 -6.32 -0.89
C THR A 283 -8.63 -7.48 -0.44
N ASP A 284 -7.44 -7.53 -1.03
CA ASP A 284 -6.26 -8.36 -0.77
C ASP A 284 -6.32 -9.89 -0.79
N ILE A 285 -5.32 -10.45 -1.48
CA ILE A 285 -4.70 -11.73 -1.15
C ILE A 285 -3.78 -11.48 0.06
N PRO A 286 -3.86 -12.29 1.15
CA PRO A 286 -3.11 -12.02 2.36
C PRO A 286 -1.62 -11.78 2.09
N ILE A 287 -1.14 -10.64 2.59
CA ILE A 287 0.28 -10.25 2.58
C ILE A 287 1.11 -11.12 3.54
N SER A 288 0.46 -11.75 4.53
CA SER A 288 1.15 -12.57 5.53
C SER A 288 1.71 -13.87 4.95
N ASP A 289 3.01 -14.04 5.15
CA ASP A 289 3.79 -15.28 5.03
C ASP A 289 3.32 -16.40 5.98
N THR A 290 2.46 -16.08 6.94
CA THR A 290 1.93 -17.01 7.92
C THR A 290 0.57 -17.50 7.45
N PRO A 291 0.42 -18.78 7.04
CA PRO A 291 -0.87 -19.32 6.64
C PRO A 291 -1.83 -19.35 7.84
N THR A 292 -2.67 -18.34 7.98
CA THR A 292 -3.92 -18.46 8.74
C THR A 292 -4.87 -19.28 7.87
N GLY A 293 -5.03 -20.57 8.20
CA GLY A 293 -5.79 -21.52 7.39
C GLY A 293 -7.18 -21.01 6.98
N GLU A 294 -7.82 -20.25 7.85
CA GLU A 294 -9.15 -19.66 7.62
C GLU A 294 -9.21 -18.70 6.42
N ILE A 295 -8.16 -17.88 6.18
CA ILE A 295 -8.15 -16.94 5.05
C ILE A 295 -7.93 -17.68 3.73
N TRP A 296 -7.01 -18.64 3.70
CA TRP A 296 -6.77 -19.45 2.49
C TRP A 296 -7.93 -20.38 2.16
N ASP A 297 -8.64 -20.88 3.18
CA ASP A 297 -9.87 -21.64 2.99
C ASP A 297 -10.99 -20.75 2.44
N PHE A 298 -11.07 -19.49 2.90
CA PHE A 298 -12.00 -18.51 2.33
C PHE A 298 -11.71 -18.19 0.86
N ILE A 299 -10.44 -17.92 0.51
CA ILE A 299 -10.01 -17.69 -0.89
C ILE A 299 -10.34 -18.91 -1.75
N ARG A 300 -10.02 -20.13 -1.28
CA ARG A 300 -10.36 -21.36 -2.00
C ARG A 300 -11.87 -21.49 -2.19
N THR A 301 -12.68 -21.15 -1.18
CA THR A 301 -14.15 -21.19 -1.27
C THR A 301 -14.68 -20.20 -2.31
N ILE A 302 -14.12 -18.98 -2.40
CA ILE A 302 -14.45 -18.01 -3.45
C ILE A 302 -14.09 -18.56 -4.83
N LEU A 303 -12.88 -19.10 -4.99
CA LEU A 303 -12.42 -19.69 -6.24
C LEU A 303 -13.33 -20.85 -6.68
N GLU A 304 -13.58 -21.82 -5.81
CA GLU A 304 -14.45 -22.97 -6.09
C GLU A 304 -15.88 -22.53 -6.44
N SER A 305 -16.43 -21.54 -5.74
CA SER A 305 -17.76 -21.00 -6.02
C SER A 305 -17.80 -20.25 -7.35
N SER A 306 -16.75 -19.50 -7.66
CA SER A 306 -16.59 -18.80 -8.94
C SER A 306 -16.54 -19.78 -10.11
N PHE A 307 -15.77 -20.87 -9.98
CA PHE A 307 -15.74 -21.94 -10.99
C PHE A 307 -17.06 -22.70 -11.11
N GLN A 308 -17.94 -22.68 -10.12
CA GLN A 308 -19.28 -23.24 -10.26
C GLN A 308 -20.24 -22.33 -11.02
N VAL A 309 -20.00 -21.02 -11.09
CA VAL A 309 -20.80 -20.07 -11.89
C VAL A 309 -20.14 -19.70 -13.22
N LEU A 310 -18.93 -20.17 -13.51
CA LEU A 310 -18.31 -19.99 -14.83
C LEU A 310 -18.86 -20.97 -15.87
N LYS A 311 -19.09 -20.51 -17.10
CA LYS A 311 -19.26 -21.37 -18.29
C LYS A 311 -18.04 -22.27 -18.50
N PRO A 312 -18.14 -23.41 -19.20
CA PRO A 312 -17.02 -24.36 -19.35
C PRO A 312 -15.71 -23.73 -19.86
N ASP A 313 -15.81 -22.81 -20.81
CA ASP A 313 -14.73 -22.02 -21.43
C ASP A 313 -14.50 -20.65 -20.77
N GLY A 314 -15.24 -20.36 -19.68
CA GLY A 314 -15.14 -19.11 -18.96
C GLY A 314 -13.86 -18.97 -18.15
N LYS A 315 -13.50 -17.73 -17.84
CA LYS A 315 -12.24 -17.36 -17.18
C LYS A 315 -12.50 -16.64 -15.86
N PHE A 316 -11.72 -17.00 -14.84
CA PHE A 316 -11.62 -16.25 -13.60
C PHE A 316 -10.40 -15.31 -13.69
N MET A 317 -10.59 -14.02 -13.39
CA MET A 317 -9.52 -13.02 -13.46
C MET A 317 -9.39 -12.33 -12.10
N THR A 318 -8.17 -12.14 -11.62
CA THR A 318 -7.94 -11.50 -10.32
C THR A 318 -6.58 -10.83 -10.29
N HIS A 319 -6.44 -9.82 -9.44
CA HIS A 319 -5.13 -9.37 -9.03
C HIS A 319 -4.50 -10.36 -8.04
N GLY A 320 -3.18 -10.37 -7.99
CA GLY A 320 -2.35 -11.24 -7.17
C GLY A 320 -1.80 -10.49 -5.97
N ASN A 321 -0.50 -10.23 -6.02
CA ASN A 321 0.24 -9.45 -5.03
C ASN A 321 1.41 -8.74 -5.74
N GLY A 322 2.17 -7.91 -5.04
CA GLY A 322 3.40 -7.32 -5.55
C GLY A 322 4.42 -8.40 -5.95
N VAL A 323 5.19 -8.15 -7.01
CA VAL A 323 6.23 -9.07 -7.50
C VAL A 323 7.29 -9.35 -6.43
N SER A 324 7.48 -8.42 -5.48
CA SER A 324 8.36 -8.56 -4.33
C SER A 324 7.88 -9.58 -3.27
N CYS A 325 6.68 -10.15 -3.42
CA CYS A 325 6.09 -11.11 -2.48
C CYS A 325 5.99 -12.54 -3.08
N PRO A 326 7.12 -13.17 -3.48
CA PRO A 326 7.10 -14.44 -4.20
C PRO A 326 6.53 -15.62 -3.40
N GLU A 327 6.58 -15.57 -2.07
CA GLU A 327 5.99 -16.60 -1.20
C GLU A 327 4.47 -16.51 -1.17
N SER A 328 3.89 -15.32 -0.98
CA SER A 328 2.44 -15.09 -1.04
C SER A 328 1.86 -15.51 -2.41
N LEU A 329 2.54 -15.15 -3.50
CA LEU A 329 2.16 -15.57 -4.86
C LEU A 329 2.18 -17.10 -5.02
N ARG A 330 3.22 -17.77 -4.49
CA ARG A 330 3.29 -19.24 -4.51
C ARG A 330 2.18 -19.88 -3.70
N MET A 331 1.84 -19.33 -2.53
CA MET A 331 0.76 -19.84 -1.69
C MET A 331 -0.60 -19.73 -2.38
N TYR A 332 -0.83 -18.65 -3.14
CA TYR A 332 -2.01 -18.52 -3.99
C TYR A 332 -2.03 -19.58 -5.10
N GLU A 333 -0.90 -19.79 -5.78
CA GLU A 333 -0.75 -20.84 -6.81
C GLU A 333 -0.98 -22.25 -6.26
N ASP A 334 -0.56 -22.51 -5.02
CA ASP A 334 -0.83 -23.76 -4.31
C ASP A 334 -2.33 -23.95 -4.02
N GLN A 335 -3.11 -22.88 -3.84
CA GLN A 335 -4.57 -22.99 -3.75
C GLN A 335 -5.20 -23.30 -5.12
N LEU A 336 -4.72 -22.66 -6.20
CA LEU A 336 -5.17 -22.98 -7.56
C LEU A 336 -4.94 -24.46 -7.89
N ALA A 337 -3.80 -25.02 -7.50
CA ALA A 337 -3.47 -26.43 -7.72
C ALA A 337 -4.39 -27.42 -6.98
N LYS A 338 -5.10 -26.97 -5.92
CA LYS A 338 -6.04 -27.78 -5.14
C LYS A 338 -7.47 -27.75 -5.70
N LEU A 339 -7.77 -26.88 -6.65
CA LEU A 339 -9.12 -26.74 -7.20
C LEU A 339 -9.57 -27.97 -7.98
N THR A 340 -10.87 -28.25 -7.92
CA THR A 340 -11.53 -29.30 -8.71
C THR A 340 -12.76 -28.71 -9.43
N PRO A 341 -12.87 -28.84 -10.77
CA PRO A 341 -11.93 -29.48 -11.69
C PRO A 341 -10.58 -28.75 -11.77
N LYS A 342 -9.55 -29.44 -12.27
CA LYS A 342 -8.21 -28.85 -12.43
C LYS A 342 -8.25 -27.59 -13.29
N VAL A 343 -7.38 -26.66 -12.97
CA VAL A 343 -7.26 -25.37 -13.65
C VAL A 343 -5.85 -25.18 -14.19
N THR A 344 -5.76 -24.33 -15.21
CA THR A 344 -4.51 -23.74 -15.70
C THR A 344 -4.61 -22.23 -15.58
N TYR A 345 -3.48 -21.54 -15.49
CA TYR A 345 -3.46 -20.09 -15.39
C TYR A 345 -2.31 -19.47 -16.16
N THR A 346 -2.49 -18.21 -16.55
CA THR A 346 -1.44 -17.33 -17.04
C THR A 346 -1.27 -16.17 -16.05
N LYS A 347 -0.07 -15.56 -16.07
CA LYS A 347 0.24 -14.37 -15.28
C LYS A 347 0.55 -13.20 -16.21
N SER A 348 0.17 -12.01 -15.79
CA SER A 348 0.68 -10.75 -16.31
C SER A 348 1.14 -9.88 -15.15
N SER A 349 1.98 -8.89 -15.43
CA SER A 349 2.38 -7.90 -14.45
C SER A 349 2.38 -6.50 -15.04
N ALA A 350 2.16 -5.52 -14.19
CA ALA A 350 2.25 -4.11 -14.54
C ALA A 350 2.72 -3.30 -13.33
N PHE A 351 3.48 -2.23 -13.59
CA PHE A 351 3.78 -1.23 -12.57
C PHE A 351 2.53 -0.36 -12.36
N VAL A 352 1.96 -0.43 -11.15
CA VAL A 352 0.78 0.35 -10.77
C VAL A 352 1.25 1.64 -10.10
N PRO A 353 1.00 2.83 -10.69
CA PRO A 353 1.56 4.09 -10.20
C PRO A 353 1.34 4.34 -8.71
N SER A 354 0.11 4.15 -8.22
CA SER A 354 -0.18 4.39 -6.80
C SER A 354 0.39 3.33 -5.87
N PHE A 355 0.61 2.10 -6.33
CA PHE A 355 1.23 1.06 -5.49
C PHE A 355 2.74 1.26 -5.38
N MET A 356 3.33 2.05 -6.29
CA MET A 356 4.76 2.26 -6.42
C MET A 356 5.56 0.95 -6.55
N GLU A 357 4.93 -0.07 -7.13
CA GLU A 357 5.53 -1.37 -7.38
C GLU A 357 4.88 -2.11 -8.54
N GLU A 358 5.54 -3.19 -8.98
CA GLU A 358 5.02 -4.08 -10.00
C GLU A 358 4.06 -5.10 -9.36
N TRP A 359 2.84 -5.19 -9.88
CA TRP A 359 1.78 -6.07 -9.37
C TRP A 359 1.52 -7.22 -10.34
N VAL A 360 1.26 -8.41 -9.79
CA VAL A 360 0.93 -9.62 -10.57
C VAL A 360 -0.58 -9.77 -10.70
N PHE A 361 -1.04 -10.23 -11.85
CA PHE A 361 -2.45 -10.54 -12.15
C PHE A 361 -2.55 -11.96 -12.71
N TYR A 362 -3.64 -12.65 -12.41
CA TYR A 362 -3.90 -14.02 -12.83
C TYR A 362 -5.14 -14.11 -13.71
N GLN A 363 -5.00 -14.86 -14.80
CA GLN A 363 -6.11 -15.35 -15.61
C GLN A 363 -6.16 -16.87 -15.46
N VAL A 364 -7.22 -17.40 -14.87
CA VAL A 364 -7.39 -18.80 -14.53
C VAL A 364 -8.56 -19.39 -15.32
N GLN A 365 -8.38 -20.58 -15.87
CA GLN A 365 -9.39 -21.29 -16.64
C GLN A 365 -9.32 -22.80 -16.37
N ARG A 366 -10.37 -23.55 -16.68
CA ARG A 366 -10.35 -25.01 -16.53
C ARG A 366 -9.29 -25.62 -17.46
N GLU A 367 -8.63 -26.67 -16.99
CA GLU A 367 -7.74 -27.47 -17.82
C GLU A 367 -8.58 -28.10 -18.95
N VAL A 368 -8.15 -27.91 -20.20
CA VAL A 368 -8.79 -28.55 -21.34
C VAL A 368 -8.44 -30.02 -21.27
N ALA A 369 -9.44 -30.89 -21.11
CA ALA A 369 -9.22 -32.33 -21.22
C ALA A 369 -8.68 -32.63 -22.62
N ASN A 370 -7.40 -33.01 -22.72
CA ASN A 370 -6.85 -33.49 -23.98
C ASN A 370 -7.67 -34.71 -24.41
N ALA A 371 -8.36 -34.61 -25.55
CA ALA A 371 -8.98 -35.74 -26.23
C ALA A 371 -7.90 -36.62 -26.85
N THR A 372 -7.05 -37.23 -26.03
CA THR A 372 -6.05 -38.21 -26.46
C THR A 372 -5.90 -39.27 -25.39
N GLU A 373 -6.89 -40.15 -25.28
CA GLU A 373 -6.74 -41.52 -24.77
C GLU A 373 -7.95 -42.36 -25.22
N SER A 374 -8.03 -42.59 -26.53
CA SER A 374 -8.81 -43.68 -27.11
C SER A 374 -8.23 -44.04 -28.47
N VAL A 375 -7.22 -44.91 -28.47
CA VAL A 375 -6.87 -45.80 -29.60
C VAL A 375 -6.75 -47.20 -29.05
#